data_AF-A0A654ADK1-F1
#
_entry.id   AF-A0A654ADK1-F1
#
_cell.length_a   1.000
_cell.length_b   1.000
_cell.length_c   1.000
_cell.angle_alpha   90.00
_cell.angle_beta   90.00
_cell.angle_gamma   90.00
#
_symmetry.space_group_name_H-M   'P 1'
#
loop_
_entity.id
_entity.type
_entity.pdbx_description
1 polymer ?
#
loop_
_entity_poly.entity_id
_entity_poly.type
_entity_poly.pdbx_seq_one_letter_code
_entity_poly.pdbx_strand_id
1 'polypeptide(L)'
;MPTRQPNPADGSADDAWWNDVLRQALEDIGAAQQRYPDLFPQGISKVELQFEAKPNLHVKMLVEGPQGSQAATTTGLEPDDQAQHFESILQPASLLTSASPAEGKSTNQAKLKAAKTLEGAAKLFEPACKGEVSSYANNCAHYLSDALIDAGFSDLSSAHACVTHRCGTPDCTSGGKRPTRAKDMRCWFLEKDGSPVSSVQRGTGFYAVYQERQSDGQGHVVILDSGTWKFYGTGWYEAGQAAPNDWKHEYFQW
;
A
#
# COMPACT_ATOMS: atom_id res chain seq x y z
N MET A 1 28.76 10.58 28.65
CA MET A 1 29.13 9.15 28.60
C MET A 1 28.25 8.52 27.53
N PRO A 2 28.79 7.81 26.53
CA PRO A 2 27.97 7.17 25.51
C PRO A 2 27.29 5.94 26.11
N THR A 3 25.96 5.89 26.01
CA THR A 3 25.15 4.71 26.32
C THR A 3 25.43 3.64 25.27
N ARG A 4 25.98 2.52 25.71
CA ARG A 4 26.25 1.35 24.87
C ARG A 4 24.90 0.69 24.55
N GLN A 5 24.52 0.61 23.27
CA GLN A 5 23.40 -0.26 22.89
C GLN A 5 23.83 -1.72 23.16
N PRO A 6 23.02 -2.52 23.89
CA PRO A 6 23.32 -3.91 24.14
C PRO A 6 23.31 -4.69 22.81
N ASN A 7 24.24 -5.65 22.70
CA ASN A 7 24.36 -6.51 21.53
C ASN A 7 23.37 -7.67 21.68
N PRO A 8 22.33 -7.79 20.84
CA PRO A 8 21.26 -8.78 21.02
C PRO A 8 21.72 -10.25 20.91
N ALA A 9 23.00 -10.48 20.55
CA ALA A 9 23.58 -11.82 20.42
C ALA A 9 23.95 -12.52 21.74
N ASP A 10 23.94 -11.82 22.89
CA ASP A 10 24.31 -12.42 24.19
C ASP A 10 23.14 -13.05 24.95
N GLY A 11 21.92 -12.94 24.43
CA GLY A 11 20.73 -13.61 24.99
C GLY A 11 20.28 -13.08 26.36
N SER A 12 20.89 -12.00 26.87
CA SER A 12 20.45 -11.31 28.06
C SER A 12 20.07 -9.87 27.70
N ALA A 13 18.90 -9.70 27.10
CA ALA A 13 18.23 -8.41 27.20
C ALA A 13 18.08 -8.11 28.70
N ASP A 14 18.76 -7.07 29.19
CA ASP A 14 18.62 -6.67 30.58
C ASP A 14 17.19 -6.13 30.82
N ASP A 15 16.74 -6.21 32.07
CA ASP A 15 15.40 -5.74 32.45
C ASP A 15 15.19 -4.26 32.06
N ALA A 16 16.26 -3.49 31.89
CA ALA A 16 16.21 -2.09 31.46
C ALA A 16 15.75 -1.95 30.00
N TRP A 17 16.28 -2.76 29.09
CA TRP A 17 15.87 -2.74 27.69
C TRP A 17 14.39 -3.09 27.51
N TRP A 18 13.90 -4.13 28.21
CA TRP A 18 12.48 -4.50 28.16
C TRP A 18 11.55 -3.40 28.67
N ASN A 19 11.96 -2.70 29.73
CA ASN A 19 11.19 -1.58 30.26
C ASN A 19 11.10 -0.42 29.27
N ASP A 20 12.15 -0.16 28.49
CA ASP A 20 12.15 0.89 27.48
C ASP A 20 11.29 0.51 26.26
N VAL A 21 11.34 -0.75 25.81
CA VAL A 21 10.45 -1.26 24.74
C VAL A 21 8.98 -1.15 25.17
N LEU A 22 8.66 -1.56 26.40
CA LEU A 22 7.30 -1.43 26.95
C LEU A 22 6.86 0.02 27.05
N ARG A 23 7.75 0.91 27.50
CA ARG A 23 7.44 2.35 27.60
C ARG A 23 7.16 2.93 26.22
N GLN A 24 7.99 2.63 25.22
CA GLN A 24 7.80 3.12 23.86
C GLN A 24 6.49 2.63 23.26
N ALA A 25 6.15 1.34 23.43
CA ALA A 25 4.88 0.80 22.95
C ALA A 25 3.67 1.51 23.58
N LEU A 26 3.73 1.84 24.87
CA LEU A 26 2.67 2.59 25.56
C LEU A 26 2.57 4.04 25.07
N GLU A 27 3.70 4.69 24.81
CA GLU A 27 3.75 6.04 24.23
C GLU A 27 3.16 6.07 22.82
N ASP A 28 3.49 5.09 21.99
CA ASP A 28 2.99 4.97 20.61
C ASP A 28 1.47 4.74 20.60
N ILE A 29 0.96 3.91 21.51
CA ILE A 29 -0.49 3.71 21.69
C ILE A 29 -1.17 5.02 22.11
N GLY A 30 -0.59 5.76 23.06
CA GLY A 30 -1.13 7.05 23.48
C GLY A 30 -1.13 8.08 22.36
N ALA A 31 -0.06 8.14 21.56
CA ALA A 31 0.03 9.00 20.40
C ALA A 31 -0.98 8.62 19.31
N ALA A 32 -1.18 7.31 19.06
CA ALA A 32 -2.18 6.82 18.12
C ALA A 32 -3.61 7.19 18.55
N GLN A 33 -3.94 7.11 19.84
CA GLN A 33 -5.25 7.55 20.35
C GLN A 33 -5.50 9.03 20.09
N GLN A 34 -4.50 9.88 20.31
CA GLN A 34 -4.62 11.33 20.05
C GLN A 34 -4.73 11.65 18.56
N ARG A 35 -4.00 10.91 17.73
CA ARG A 35 -3.93 11.14 16.28
C ARG A 35 -5.14 10.58 15.53
N TYR A 36 -5.76 9.53 16.05
CA TYR A 36 -6.88 8.82 15.41
C TYR A 36 -8.05 8.62 16.38
N PRO A 37 -8.70 9.69 16.86
CA PRO A 37 -9.83 9.59 17.79
C PRO A 37 -11.01 8.80 17.18
N ASP A 38 -11.14 8.80 15.86
CA ASP A 38 -12.21 8.08 15.15
C ASP A 38 -12.00 6.57 15.04
N LEU A 39 -10.75 6.09 15.18
CA LEU A 39 -10.46 4.64 15.27
C LEU A 39 -10.84 4.08 16.65
N PHE A 40 -10.97 4.97 17.65
CA PHE A 40 -11.35 4.63 19.01
C PHE A 40 -12.42 5.62 19.52
N PRO A 41 -13.60 5.68 18.87
CA PRO A 41 -14.59 6.74 19.09
C PRO A 41 -15.19 6.71 20.50
N GLN A 42 -14.98 5.62 21.24
CA GLN A 42 -15.36 5.45 22.65
C GLN A 42 -14.16 5.07 23.55
N GLY A 43 -12.93 5.23 23.05
CA GLY A 43 -11.67 4.93 23.74
C GLY A 43 -11.25 3.46 23.71
N ILE A 44 -10.00 3.22 24.09
CA ILE A 44 -9.48 1.88 24.42
C ILE A 44 -9.70 1.67 25.92
N SER A 45 -10.41 0.61 26.31
CA SER A 45 -10.64 0.32 27.73
C SER A 45 -9.50 -0.49 28.36
N LYS A 46 -8.76 -1.28 27.54
CA LYS A 46 -7.65 -2.09 28.01
C LYS A 46 -6.67 -2.41 26.87
N VAL A 47 -5.38 -2.33 27.15
CA VAL A 47 -4.33 -2.97 26.34
C VAL A 47 -3.62 -3.99 27.23
N GLU A 48 -3.55 -5.24 26.76
CA GLU A 48 -2.83 -6.32 27.45
C GLU A 48 -1.72 -6.84 26.54
N LEU A 49 -0.49 -6.79 27.03
CA LEU A 49 0.66 -7.39 26.38
C LEU A 49 0.97 -8.73 27.07
N GLN A 50 0.76 -9.83 26.36
CA GLN A 50 1.10 -11.17 26.83
C GLN A 50 2.43 -11.59 26.22
N PHE A 51 3.36 -11.96 27.08
CA PHE A 51 4.68 -12.44 26.70
C PHE A 51 4.72 -13.95 26.88
N GLU A 52 4.82 -14.70 25.78
CA GLU A 52 5.01 -16.15 25.83
C GLU A 52 6.46 -16.50 25.52
N ALA A 53 7.16 -17.04 26.52
CA ALA A 53 8.53 -17.51 26.38
C ALA A 53 8.57 -18.96 25.85
N LYS A 54 8.66 -19.15 24.53
CA LYS A 54 8.94 -20.45 23.90
C LYS A 54 9.60 -20.30 22.54
N PRO A 55 10.57 -21.16 22.19
CA PRO A 55 11.96 -20.80 21.83
C PRO A 55 12.27 -19.38 21.32
N ASN A 56 11.29 -18.62 20.82
CA ASN A 56 11.35 -17.19 20.51
C ASN A 56 10.32 -16.44 21.37
N LEU A 57 10.57 -15.19 21.75
CA LEU A 57 9.56 -14.42 22.46
C LEU A 57 8.40 -14.09 21.52
N HIS A 58 7.19 -14.47 21.93
CA HIS A 58 5.96 -14.02 21.30
C HIS A 58 5.37 -12.88 22.13
N VAL A 59 5.10 -11.75 21.48
CA VAL A 59 4.35 -10.65 22.08
C VAL A 59 2.96 -10.66 21.48
N LYS A 60 1.96 -10.89 22.31
CA LYS A 60 0.56 -10.79 21.92
C LYS A 60 -0.04 -9.53 22.53
N MET A 61 -0.49 -8.62 21.67
CA MET A 61 -1.21 -7.43 22.09
C MET A 61 -2.71 -7.70 21.96
N LEU A 62 -3.42 -7.63 23.08
CA LEU A 62 -4.87 -7.58 23.10
C LEU A 62 -5.31 -6.14 23.34
N VAL A 63 -6.18 -5.64 22.48
CA VAL A 63 -6.82 -4.33 22.62
C VAL A 63 -8.31 -4.58 22.84
N GLU A 64 -8.84 -4.12 23.96
CA GLU A 64 -10.27 -4.19 24.26
C GLU A 64 -10.90 -2.81 24.15
N GLY A 65 -12.04 -2.77 23.47
CA GLY A 65 -12.91 -1.60 23.43
C GLY A 65 -14.38 -2.03 23.43
N PRO A 66 -15.32 -1.07 23.44
CA PRO A 66 -16.76 -1.36 23.51
C PRO A 66 -17.32 -2.12 22.28
N GLN A 67 -16.54 -2.27 21.22
CA GLN A 67 -16.88 -3.06 20.03
C GLN A 67 -16.33 -4.51 20.08
N GLY A 68 -15.65 -4.91 21.15
CA GLY A 68 -15.08 -6.24 21.34
C GLY A 68 -13.56 -6.23 21.54
N SER A 69 -12.99 -7.41 21.80
CA SER A 69 -11.54 -7.60 21.98
C SER A 69 -10.90 -8.03 20.67
N GLN A 70 -9.82 -7.36 20.26
CA GLN A 70 -8.96 -7.77 19.15
C GLN A 70 -7.62 -8.23 19.70
N ALA A 71 -7.04 -9.28 19.11
CA ALA A 71 -5.75 -9.81 19.52
C ALA A 71 -4.84 -9.99 18.32
N ALA A 72 -3.62 -9.48 18.43
CA ALA A 72 -2.56 -9.68 17.46
C ALA A 72 -1.36 -10.33 18.13
N THR A 73 -0.72 -11.28 17.44
CA THR A 73 0.47 -11.98 17.93
C THR A 73 1.59 -11.78 16.95
N THR A 74 2.71 -11.22 17.41
CA THR A 74 3.93 -11.10 16.62
C THR A 74 5.02 -12.02 17.17
N THR A 75 5.87 -12.52 16.26
CA THR A 75 6.99 -13.41 16.59
C THR A 75 8.25 -12.93 15.89
N GLY A 76 9.32 -12.64 16.63
CA GLY A 76 10.68 -12.56 16.08
C GLY A 76 10.92 -11.57 14.93
N LEU A 77 10.27 -10.39 14.93
CA LEU A 77 10.48 -9.36 13.91
C LEU A 77 11.53 -8.33 14.36
N GLU A 78 12.40 -7.92 13.44
CA GLU A 78 13.27 -6.75 13.58
C GLU A 78 12.42 -5.47 13.77
N PRO A 79 12.93 -4.42 14.45
CA PRO A 79 12.13 -3.24 14.85
C PRO A 79 11.34 -2.56 13.71
N ASP A 80 11.88 -2.54 12.49
CA ASP A 80 11.25 -1.89 11.33
C ASP A 80 10.07 -2.70 10.75
N ASP A 81 10.05 -4.02 10.95
CA ASP A 81 8.97 -4.91 10.51
C ASP A 81 7.76 -4.88 11.47
N GLN A 82 7.97 -4.42 12.72
CA GLN A 82 6.91 -4.35 13.73
C GLN A 82 5.92 -3.21 13.44
N ALA A 83 6.40 -2.05 13.00
CA ALA A 83 5.55 -0.88 12.70
C ALA A 83 4.54 -1.17 11.57
N GLN A 84 4.97 -1.87 10.52
CA GLN A 84 4.08 -2.28 9.41
C GLN A 84 3.05 -3.32 9.84
N HIS A 85 3.40 -4.17 10.82
CA HIS A 85 2.48 -5.20 11.30
C HIS A 85 1.34 -4.60 12.13
N PHE A 86 1.63 -3.61 12.98
CA PHE A 86 0.64 -2.89 13.78
C PHE A 86 -0.37 -2.08 12.94
N GLU A 87 0.04 -1.52 11.79
CA GLU A 87 -0.88 -0.86 10.87
C GLU A 87 -1.89 -1.82 10.22
N SER A 88 -1.54 -3.09 10.03
CA SER A 88 -2.45 -4.10 9.46
C SER A 88 -3.55 -4.56 10.44
N ILE A 89 -3.31 -4.43 11.76
CA ILE A 89 -4.18 -4.93 12.83
C ILE A 89 -5.39 -4.01 13.06
N LEU A 90 -5.33 -2.75 12.65
CA LEU A 90 -6.39 -1.75 12.85
C LEU A 90 -7.49 -1.78 11.77
N GLN A 91 -7.50 -2.77 10.88
CA GLN A 91 -8.58 -2.96 9.90
C GLN A 91 -9.72 -3.79 10.50
N PRO A 92 -11.00 -3.35 10.40
CA PRO A 92 -12.12 -4.12 10.92
C PRO A 92 -12.29 -5.43 10.14
N ALA A 93 -12.12 -6.57 10.83
CA ALA A 93 -12.39 -7.90 10.31
C ALA A 93 -13.88 -8.05 9.98
N SER A 94 -14.25 -7.90 8.71
CA SER A 94 -15.59 -8.27 8.24
C SER A 94 -15.62 -9.77 7.91
N LEU A 95 -16.45 -10.48 8.66
CA LEU A 95 -16.86 -11.87 8.47
C LEU A 95 -17.39 -12.12 7.05
N LEU A 96 -16.71 -12.92 6.23
CA LEU A 96 -17.33 -13.59 5.08
C LEU A 96 -16.74 -14.99 4.86
N THR A 97 -17.52 -15.99 5.27
CA THR A 97 -17.46 -17.36 4.79
C THR A 97 -18.23 -17.45 3.47
N SER A 98 -17.54 -17.73 2.37
CA SER A 98 -17.97 -18.61 1.26
C SER A 98 -16.97 -18.52 0.11
N ALA A 99 -16.20 -19.60 -0.06
CA ALA A 99 -15.33 -19.95 -1.19
C ALA A 99 -14.80 -18.82 -2.09
N SER A 100 -13.67 -18.22 -1.69
CA SER A 100 -12.79 -17.51 -2.62
C SER A 100 -12.28 -18.46 -3.71
N PRO A 101 -12.22 -18.05 -5.00
CA PRO A 101 -11.44 -18.78 -5.99
C PRO A 101 -9.98 -18.82 -5.51
N ALA A 102 -9.37 -20.01 -5.60
CA ALA A 102 -8.05 -20.25 -5.03
C ALA A 102 -7.01 -19.23 -5.51
N GLU A 103 -6.23 -18.68 -4.58
CA GLU A 103 -5.02 -17.92 -4.87
C GLU A 103 -4.16 -18.72 -5.87
N GLY A 104 -3.96 -18.14 -7.05
CA GLY A 104 -3.17 -18.76 -8.10
C GLY A 104 -1.74 -18.92 -7.63
N LYS A 105 -1.34 -20.17 -7.34
CA LYS A 105 0.03 -20.54 -7.00
C LYS A 105 0.99 -20.07 -8.10
N SER A 106 2.11 -19.50 -7.67
CA SER A 106 3.12 -18.73 -8.42
C SER A 106 3.84 -19.45 -9.58
N THR A 107 3.47 -20.67 -9.94
CA THR A 107 4.22 -21.49 -10.91
C THR A 107 3.68 -21.45 -12.34
N ASN A 108 2.57 -20.76 -12.61
CA ASN A 108 1.96 -20.66 -13.96
C ASN A 108 2.01 -19.26 -14.59
N GLN A 109 2.74 -18.29 -14.01
CA GLN A 109 2.85 -16.92 -14.57
C GLN A 109 3.57 -16.87 -15.94
N ALA A 110 4.31 -17.90 -16.32
CA ALA A 110 5.12 -17.90 -17.54
C ALA A 110 4.34 -18.03 -18.88
N LYS A 111 3.00 -18.09 -18.88
CA LYS A 111 2.23 -18.32 -20.13
C LYS A 111 0.88 -17.62 -20.29
N LEU A 112 0.58 -16.61 -19.47
CA LEU A 112 -0.56 -15.75 -19.78
C LEU A 112 -0.10 -14.68 -20.77
N LYS A 113 -0.60 -14.76 -22.00
CA LYS A 113 -0.46 -13.65 -22.94
C LYS A 113 -1.12 -12.45 -22.27
N ALA A 114 -0.37 -11.39 -22.05
CA ALA A 114 -0.89 -10.12 -21.58
C ALA A 114 -2.12 -9.74 -22.40
N ALA A 115 -3.30 -9.80 -21.78
CA ALA A 115 -4.50 -9.23 -22.35
C ALA A 115 -4.47 -7.74 -22.03
N LYS A 116 -4.83 -6.91 -23.02
CA LYS A 116 -4.91 -5.45 -22.90
C LYS A 116 -6.06 -5.06 -21.97
N THR A 117 -5.93 -5.37 -20.68
CA THR A 117 -6.92 -5.21 -19.62
C THR A 117 -6.26 -4.67 -18.35
N LEU A 118 -7.04 -3.97 -17.52
CA LEU A 118 -6.58 -3.48 -16.23
C LEU A 118 -6.25 -4.62 -15.25
N GLU A 119 -6.97 -5.74 -15.29
CA GLU A 119 -6.65 -6.94 -14.52
C GLU A 119 -5.27 -7.51 -14.90
N GLY A 120 -4.95 -7.55 -16.20
CA GLY A 120 -3.64 -7.98 -16.69
C GLY A 120 -2.52 -7.10 -16.17
N ALA A 121 -2.71 -5.77 -16.23
CA ALA A 121 -1.78 -4.80 -15.68
C ALA A 121 -1.62 -4.93 -14.16
N ALA A 122 -2.70 -5.11 -13.42
CA ALA A 122 -2.65 -5.32 -11.97
C ALA A 122 -1.82 -6.56 -11.59
N LYS A 123 -1.96 -7.65 -12.35
CA LYS A 123 -1.18 -8.89 -12.16
C LYS A 123 0.31 -8.74 -12.48
N LEU A 124 0.66 -7.75 -13.30
CA LEU A 124 2.03 -7.46 -13.73
C LEU A 124 2.65 -6.28 -12.98
N PHE A 125 1.90 -5.64 -12.08
CA PHE A 125 2.37 -4.50 -11.33
C PHE A 125 3.46 -4.93 -10.34
N GLU A 126 4.59 -4.23 -10.42
CA GLU A 126 5.69 -4.32 -9.47
C GLU A 126 5.99 -2.91 -8.95
N PRO A 127 6.33 -2.73 -7.66
CA PRO A 127 6.72 -1.43 -7.10
C PRO A 127 8.15 -1.03 -7.51
N ALA A 128 8.61 -1.50 -8.67
CA ALA A 128 9.89 -1.24 -9.28
C ALA A 128 9.78 -1.41 -10.80
N CYS A 129 10.49 -0.57 -11.56
CA CYS A 129 10.63 -0.76 -13.00
C CYS A 129 11.71 -1.81 -13.28
N LYS A 130 11.46 -2.70 -14.25
CA LYS A 130 12.47 -3.63 -14.80
C LYS A 130 13.59 -2.82 -15.49
N GLY A 131 14.59 -2.41 -14.73
CA GLY A 131 15.67 -1.50 -15.16
C GLY A 131 16.32 -0.64 -14.08
N GLU A 132 16.05 -0.88 -12.79
CA GLU A 132 16.79 -0.30 -11.64
C GLU A 132 17.02 1.23 -11.67
N VAL A 133 15.96 2.02 -11.89
CA VAL A 133 16.05 3.48 -11.70
C VAL A 133 15.32 3.87 -10.43
N SER A 134 16.03 3.85 -9.31
CA SER A 134 15.53 4.21 -7.98
C SER A 134 15.43 5.72 -7.73
N SER A 135 15.78 6.58 -8.71
CA SER A 135 16.09 7.99 -8.42
C SER A 135 14.96 9.00 -8.59
N TYR A 136 13.73 8.60 -8.97
CA TYR A 136 12.62 9.56 -9.04
C TYR A 136 11.85 9.61 -7.72
N ALA A 137 11.62 10.82 -7.21
CA ALA A 137 10.85 11.03 -5.98
C ALA A 137 9.36 10.66 -6.09
N ASN A 138 8.82 10.54 -7.30
CA ASN A 138 7.42 10.18 -7.56
C ASN A 138 7.34 9.14 -8.67
N ASN A 139 7.27 7.86 -8.30
CA ASN A 139 7.33 6.73 -9.23
C ASN A 139 5.97 6.10 -9.55
N CYS A 140 4.85 6.58 -8.99
CA CYS A 140 3.53 5.94 -9.17
C CYS A 140 3.18 5.73 -10.66
N ALA A 141 3.30 6.78 -11.46
CA ALA A 141 3.04 6.73 -12.90
C ALA A 141 4.08 5.91 -13.67
N HIS A 142 5.33 5.94 -13.21
CA HIS A 142 6.41 5.18 -13.84
C HIS A 142 6.16 3.67 -13.74
N TYR A 143 5.91 3.18 -12.53
CA TYR A 143 5.71 1.76 -12.29
C TYR A 143 4.37 1.27 -12.85
N LEU A 144 3.31 2.08 -12.71
CA LEU A 144 2.02 1.70 -13.28
C LEU A 144 2.05 1.65 -14.81
N SER A 145 2.75 2.59 -15.46
CA SER A 145 2.87 2.58 -16.91
C SER A 145 3.72 1.41 -17.43
N ASP A 146 4.73 0.95 -16.68
CA ASP A 146 5.46 -0.29 -16.98
C ASP A 146 4.49 -1.49 -17.00
N ALA A 147 3.69 -1.64 -15.94
CA ALA A 147 2.71 -2.72 -15.83
C ALA A 147 1.66 -2.68 -16.95
N LEU A 148 1.19 -1.48 -17.34
CA LEU A 148 0.27 -1.30 -18.46
C LEU A 148 0.92 -1.64 -19.81
N ILE A 149 2.16 -1.23 -20.05
CA ILE A 149 2.89 -1.56 -21.28
C ILE A 149 3.08 -3.08 -21.38
N ASP A 150 3.50 -3.71 -20.29
CA ASP A 150 3.65 -5.18 -20.19
C ASP A 150 2.31 -5.89 -20.38
N ALA A 151 1.19 -5.29 -19.96
CA ALA A 151 -0.17 -5.77 -20.22
C ALA A 151 -0.64 -5.56 -21.68
N GLY A 152 0.17 -4.96 -22.56
CA GLY A 152 -0.14 -4.77 -23.97
C GLY A 152 -0.72 -3.39 -24.33
N PHE A 153 -0.70 -2.42 -23.42
CA PHE A 153 -0.99 -1.01 -23.72
C PHE A 153 0.23 -0.31 -24.33
N SER A 154 0.75 -0.86 -25.43
CA SER A 154 2.01 -0.44 -26.05
C SER A 154 2.03 1.01 -26.55
N ASP A 155 0.87 1.64 -26.74
CA ASP A 155 0.76 3.06 -27.10
C ASP A 155 1.37 3.99 -26.02
N LEU A 156 1.45 3.53 -24.77
CA LEU A 156 2.17 4.21 -23.70
C LEU A 156 3.69 4.17 -23.85
N SER A 157 4.26 3.29 -24.68
CA SER A 157 5.72 3.19 -24.90
C SER A 157 6.24 4.13 -26.01
N SER A 158 5.34 4.59 -26.89
CA SER A 158 5.60 5.50 -28.01
C SER A 158 5.14 6.92 -27.73
N ALA A 159 5.57 7.90 -28.53
CA ALA A 159 5.08 9.28 -28.44
C ALA A 159 3.54 9.34 -28.41
N HIS A 160 2.99 10.14 -27.50
CA HIS A 160 1.55 10.22 -27.24
C HIS A 160 1.19 11.63 -26.79
N ALA A 161 0.05 12.18 -27.25
CA ALA A 161 -0.34 13.58 -26.98
C ALA A 161 -0.44 13.90 -25.48
N CYS A 162 -1.02 12.98 -24.70
CA CYS A 162 -1.10 13.08 -23.24
C CYS A 162 0.23 12.92 -22.48
N VAL A 163 1.27 12.35 -23.09
CA VAL A 163 2.49 11.99 -22.36
C VAL A 163 3.62 12.93 -22.74
N THR A 164 3.83 13.92 -21.88
CA THR A 164 4.84 14.96 -22.06
C THR A 164 6.16 14.61 -21.36
N HIS A 165 6.12 13.76 -20.33
CA HIS A 165 7.29 13.40 -19.53
C HIS A 165 7.46 11.90 -19.43
N ARG A 166 8.67 11.45 -19.74
CA ARG A 166 9.04 10.05 -19.72
C ARG A 166 10.37 9.84 -19.04
N CYS A 167 10.62 8.62 -18.56
CA CYS A 167 11.93 8.27 -18.05
C CYS A 167 12.99 8.48 -19.16
N GLY A 168 14.08 9.12 -18.78
CA GLY A 168 15.17 9.53 -19.68
C GLY A 168 16.43 8.70 -19.52
N THR A 169 16.44 7.72 -18.61
CA THR A 169 17.64 6.95 -18.30
C THR A 169 17.98 5.94 -19.41
N PRO A 170 19.28 5.64 -19.60
CA PRO A 170 19.72 4.57 -20.48
C PRO A 170 19.06 3.23 -20.17
N ASP A 171 18.74 2.92 -18.91
CA ASP A 171 18.11 1.64 -18.54
C ASP A 171 16.62 1.56 -18.90
N CYS A 172 16.01 2.70 -19.24
CA CYS A 172 14.69 2.74 -19.90
C CYS A 172 14.76 2.49 -21.42
N THR A 173 15.94 2.31 -22.02
CA THR A 173 16.09 2.19 -23.48
C THR A 173 15.74 0.81 -24.05
N SER A 174 15.72 -0.23 -23.23
CA SER A 174 15.48 -1.62 -23.66
C SER A 174 14.00 -1.99 -23.80
N GLY A 175 13.06 -1.14 -23.37
CA GLY A 175 11.61 -1.44 -23.38
C GLY A 175 10.67 -0.29 -23.77
N GLY A 176 11.23 0.85 -24.21
CA GLY A 176 10.46 2.05 -24.51
C GLY A 176 10.37 3.01 -23.32
N LYS A 177 10.31 4.31 -23.61
CA LYS A 177 10.29 5.36 -22.59
C LYS A 177 8.93 5.37 -21.87
N ARG A 178 8.90 5.23 -20.55
CA ARG A 178 7.67 5.15 -19.76
C ARG A 178 7.22 6.51 -19.22
N PRO A 179 5.91 6.84 -19.22
CA PRO A 179 5.37 8.01 -18.54
C PRO A 179 5.84 8.12 -17.08
N THR A 180 6.20 9.32 -16.62
CA THR A 180 6.65 9.54 -15.23
C THR A 180 5.76 10.49 -14.43
N ARG A 181 4.64 10.95 -15.00
CA ARG A 181 3.74 11.90 -14.35
C ARG A 181 2.32 11.34 -14.25
N ALA A 182 1.73 11.43 -13.06
CA ALA A 182 0.35 11.02 -12.82
C ALA A 182 -0.66 11.80 -13.69
N LYS A 183 -0.43 13.10 -13.91
CA LYS A 183 -1.29 13.93 -14.79
C LYS A 183 -1.26 13.50 -16.26
N ASP A 184 -0.11 13.03 -16.76
CA ASP A 184 0.00 12.47 -18.11
C ASP A 184 -0.83 11.18 -18.22
N MET A 185 -0.76 10.33 -17.18
CA MET A 185 -1.57 9.10 -17.10
C MET A 185 -3.06 9.40 -17.01
N ARG A 186 -3.49 10.40 -16.23
CA ARG A 186 -4.90 10.84 -16.17
C ARG A 186 -5.41 11.27 -17.55
N CYS A 187 -4.64 12.07 -18.29
CA CYS A 187 -5.02 12.47 -19.64
C CYS A 187 -5.19 11.23 -20.53
N TRP A 188 -4.27 10.27 -20.45
CA TRP A 188 -4.37 9.03 -21.21
C TRP A 188 -5.57 8.17 -20.77
N PHE A 189 -5.90 8.12 -19.47
CA PHE A 189 -7.12 7.46 -18.96
C PHE A 189 -8.38 8.09 -19.55
N LEU A 190 -8.45 9.42 -19.62
CA LEU A 190 -9.57 10.14 -20.26
C LEU A 190 -9.71 9.83 -21.76
N GLU A 191 -8.61 9.56 -22.46
CA GLU A 191 -8.68 9.13 -23.86
C GLU A 191 -9.14 7.67 -24.01
N LYS A 192 -8.88 6.81 -23.02
CA LYS A 192 -9.40 5.43 -23.00
C LYS A 192 -10.87 5.37 -22.62
N ASP A 193 -11.26 6.17 -21.64
CA ASP A 193 -12.60 6.27 -21.10
C ASP A 193 -12.91 7.73 -20.81
N GLY A 194 -13.77 8.31 -21.65
CA GLY A 194 -14.07 9.74 -21.67
C GLY A 194 -14.93 10.22 -20.51
N SER A 195 -15.28 9.38 -19.54
CA SER A 195 -16.21 9.74 -18.47
C SER A 195 -15.85 9.06 -17.15
N PRO A 196 -14.87 9.60 -16.38
CA PRO A 196 -14.57 9.07 -15.06
C PRO A 196 -15.78 9.16 -14.15
N VAL A 197 -15.93 8.17 -13.28
CA VAL A 197 -16.87 8.21 -12.16
C VAL A 197 -16.17 8.70 -10.89
N SER A 198 -16.92 9.26 -9.96
CA SER A 198 -16.40 9.75 -8.66
C SER A 198 -16.48 8.71 -7.54
N SER A 199 -17.11 7.56 -7.79
CA SER A 199 -17.24 6.48 -6.82
C SER A 199 -17.33 5.11 -7.50
N VAL A 200 -16.89 4.07 -6.79
CA VAL A 200 -16.87 2.69 -7.27
C VAL A 200 -17.63 1.81 -6.30
N GLN A 201 -18.52 0.97 -6.83
CA GLN A 201 -19.17 -0.09 -6.07
C GLN A 201 -18.24 -1.30 -5.96
N ARG A 202 -18.24 -2.00 -4.81
CA ARG A 202 -17.49 -3.25 -4.65
C ARG A 202 -17.99 -4.34 -5.61
N GLY A 203 -17.07 -5.18 -6.09
CA GLY A 203 -17.39 -6.33 -6.94
C GLY A 203 -17.71 -6.00 -8.40
N THR A 204 -17.40 -4.79 -8.87
CA THR A 204 -17.69 -4.33 -10.24
C THR A 204 -16.50 -4.42 -11.21
N GLY A 205 -15.32 -4.84 -10.75
CA GLY A 205 -14.16 -5.14 -11.58
C GLY A 205 -12.93 -4.30 -11.27
N PHE A 206 -12.09 -4.11 -12.28
CA PHE A 206 -10.84 -3.34 -12.17
C PHE A 206 -11.03 -1.92 -12.69
N TYR A 207 -10.42 -0.96 -11.98
CA TYR A 207 -10.47 0.47 -12.32
C TYR A 207 -9.06 1.03 -12.37
N ALA A 208 -8.76 1.81 -13.41
CA ALA A 208 -7.66 2.76 -13.33
C ALA A 208 -8.11 3.92 -12.44
N VAL A 209 -7.26 4.38 -11.54
CA VAL A 209 -7.61 5.45 -10.61
C VAL A 209 -6.58 6.56 -10.70
N TYR A 210 -7.07 7.78 -10.82
CA TYR A 210 -6.28 9.00 -10.61
C TYR A 210 -6.71 9.66 -9.30
N GLN A 211 -5.75 10.00 -8.47
CA GLN A 211 -5.96 10.72 -7.22
C GLN A 211 -5.24 12.07 -7.30
N GLU A 212 -5.90 13.15 -6.89
CA GLU A 212 -5.29 14.48 -6.84
C GLU A 212 -5.50 15.13 -5.49
N ARG A 213 -4.40 15.55 -4.86
CA ARG A 213 -4.44 16.31 -3.61
C ARG A 213 -4.86 17.75 -3.90
N GLN A 214 -5.92 18.21 -3.25
CA GLN A 214 -6.50 19.53 -3.53
C GLN A 214 -5.58 20.70 -3.18
N SER A 215 -4.70 20.55 -2.19
CA SER A 215 -3.87 21.64 -1.67
C SER A 215 -2.77 22.09 -2.64
N ASP A 216 -2.20 21.17 -3.41
CA ASP A 216 -1.07 21.46 -4.32
C ASP A 216 -1.18 20.79 -5.70
N GLY A 217 -2.26 20.04 -5.95
CA GLY A 217 -2.47 19.33 -7.21
C GLY A 217 -1.49 18.19 -7.44
N GLN A 218 -0.86 17.65 -6.39
CA GLN A 218 -0.04 16.45 -6.50
C GLN A 218 -0.92 15.28 -6.93
N GLY A 219 -0.53 14.63 -8.03
CA GLY A 219 -1.25 13.49 -8.58
C GLY A 219 -0.63 12.16 -8.18
N HIS A 220 -1.48 11.14 -8.05
CA HIS A 220 -1.12 9.73 -7.86
C HIS A 220 -1.99 8.84 -8.76
N VAL A 221 -1.48 7.66 -9.11
CA VAL A 221 -2.21 6.69 -9.94
C VAL A 221 -2.06 5.28 -9.42
N VAL A 222 -3.14 4.51 -9.49
CA VAL A 222 -3.20 3.09 -9.10
C VAL A 222 -4.18 2.32 -9.99
N ILE A 223 -4.18 0.99 -9.87
CA ILE A 223 -5.33 0.16 -10.27
C ILE A 223 -6.06 -0.31 -9.00
N LEU A 224 -7.39 -0.20 -8.97
CA LEU A 224 -8.26 -0.76 -7.94
C LEU A 224 -8.90 -2.05 -8.46
N ASP A 225 -8.70 -3.16 -7.75
CA ASP A 225 -9.58 -4.33 -7.81
C ASP A 225 -10.75 -4.10 -6.85
N SER A 226 -11.93 -3.76 -7.37
CA SER A 226 -13.09 -3.48 -6.53
C SER A 226 -13.72 -4.74 -5.91
N GLY A 227 -13.36 -5.94 -6.39
CA GLY A 227 -13.80 -7.22 -5.83
C GLY A 227 -13.11 -7.54 -4.51
N THR A 228 -11.79 -7.40 -4.45
CA THR A 228 -11.02 -7.59 -3.21
C THR A 228 -10.73 -6.30 -2.45
N TRP A 229 -11.09 -5.15 -3.03
CA TRP A 229 -10.71 -3.82 -2.55
C TRP A 229 -9.20 -3.64 -2.38
N LYS A 230 -8.45 -4.15 -3.36
CA LYS A 230 -6.98 -4.13 -3.38
C LYS A 230 -6.49 -3.08 -4.38
N PHE A 231 -5.43 -2.37 -4.00
CA PHE A 231 -4.81 -1.33 -4.81
C PHE A 231 -3.44 -1.80 -5.32
N TYR A 232 -3.19 -1.59 -6.61
CA TYR A 232 -1.93 -1.90 -7.28
C TYR A 232 -1.29 -0.59 -7.69
N GLY A 233 -0.25 -0.19 -6.95
CA GLY A 233 0.39 1.11 -7.06
C GLY A 233 1.42 1.29 -5.94
N THR A 234 2.02 2.47 -5.84
CA THR A 234 3.00 2.77 -4.77
C THR A 234 2.36 3.25 -3.46
N GLY A 235 1.03 3.16 -3.33
CA GLY A 235 0.26 3.61 -2.17
C GLY A 235 -1.20 3.89 -2.54
N TRP A 236 -2.01 4.20 -1.54
CA TRP A 236 -3.40 4.65 -1.69
C TRP A 236 -3.63 5.84 -0.77
N TYR A 237 -4.31 6.88 -1.27
CA TYR A 237 -4.73 8.03 -0.48
C TYR A 237 -6.24 8.03 -0.32
N GLU A 238 -6.76 8.17 0.90
CA GLU A 238 -8.21 8.16 1.10
C GLU A 238 -8.85 9.51 0.73
N ALA A 239 -10.05 9.47 0.15
CA ALA A 239 -10.82 10.68 -0.13
C ALA A 239 -11.38 11.25 1.18
N GLY A 240 -11.45 12.58 1.29
CA GLY A 240 -12.06 13.24 2.44
C GLY A 240 -11.26 13.15 3.74
N GLN A 241 -9.96 12.86 3.69
CA GLN A 241 -9.08 13.12 4.84
C GLN A 241 -9.06 14.63 5.15
N ALA A 242 -8.94 14.98 6.43
CA ALA A 242 -8.87 16.37 6.85
C ALA A 242 -7.78 17.13 6.08
N ALA A 243 -8.05 18.40 5.75
CA ALA A 243 -7.07 19.28 5.14
C ALA A 243 -5.75 19.26 5.96
N PRO A 244 -4.57 19.20 5.31
CA PRO A 244 -4.31 19.48 3.89
C PRO A 244 -4.37 18.27 2.94
N ASN A 245 -4.84 17.11 3.42
CA ASN A 245 -4.79 15.83 2.71
C ASN A 245 -6.10 15.46 2.00
N ASP A 246 -6.94 16.42 1.63
CA ASP A 246 -8.16 16.08 0.89
C ASP A 246 -7.79 15.67 -0.54
N TRP A 247 -8.00 14.39 -0.87
CA TRP A 247 -7.75 13.81 -2.18
C TRP A 247 -9.05 13.63 -2.96
N LYS A 248 -9.07 14.07 -4.21
CA LYS A 248 -10.14 13.79 -5.18
C LYS A 248 -9.79 12.55 -5.98
N HIS A 249 -10.74 11.64 -6.15
CA HIS A 249 -10.54 10.42 -6.92
C HIS A 249 -11.38 10.43 -8.19
N GLU A 250 -10.77 9.96 -9.27
CA GLU A 250 -11.42 9.68 -10.55
C GLU A 250 -11.15 8.23 -10.90
N TYR A 251 -12.21 7.49 -11.20
CA TYR A 251 -12.13 6.07 -11.53
C TYR A 251 -12.57 5.86 -12.96
N PHE A 252 -11.82 5.01 -13.67
CA PHE A 252 -12.04 4.74 -15.09
C PHE A 252 -12.07 3.24 -15.34
N GLN A 253 -12.96 2.78 -16.22
CA GLN A 253 -13.21 1.36 -16.45
C GLN A 253 -13.24 1.04 -17.95
N TRP A 254 -12.33 0.17 -18.41
CA TRP A 254 -12.25 -0.31 -19.79
C TRP A 254 -11.61 -1.69 -19.90
#